data_AF-A0A0M9ZSQ5-F1
#
_entry.id   AF-A0A0M9ZSQ5-F1
#
_cell.length_a   1.000
_cell.length_b   1.000
_cell.length_c   1.000
_cell.angle_alpha   90.00
_cell.angle_beta   90.00
_cell.angle_gamma   90.00
#
_symmetry.space_group_name_H-M   'P 1'
#
loop_
_entity.id
_entity.type
_entity.pdbx_description
1 polymer ?
#
loop_
_entity_poly.entity_id
_entity_poly.type
_entity_poly.pdbx_seq_one_letter_code
_entity_poly.pdbx_strand_id
1 'polypeptide(L)'
;MEDRFTCAQACTECARACAVRASLVDPDGSEHQERARRLGIMCAEVCDATCRVLCEENRQDEEAIRVRVDWCRSVCLECARAFDEHPGAESAAAACRACADACADFLETLG
;
A
#
# COMPACT_ATOMS: atom_id res chain seq x y z
N MET A 1 4.16 -13.33 14.64
CA MET A 1 3.14 -12.42 15.23
C MET A 1 3.59 -10.97 15.12
N GLU A 2 4.82 -10.64 15.52
CA GLU A 2 5.40 -9.29 15.38
C GLU A 2 5.40 -8.79 13.92
N ASP A 3 5.87 -9.60 12.97
CA ASP A 3 5.94 -9.23 11.54
C ASP A 3 4.56 -8.96 10.93
N ARG A 4 3.52 -9.67 11.40
CA ARG A 4 2.13 -9.45 10.99
C ARG A 4 1.63 -8.07 11.40
N PHE A 5 1.91 -7.66 12.64
CA PHE A 5 1.52 -6.33 13.14
C PHE A 5 2.34 -5.22 12.47
N THR A 6 3.64 -5.44 12.24
CA THR A 6 4.49 -4.53 11.48
C THR A 6 3.93 -4.31 10.07
N CYS A 7 3.56 -5.38 9.37
CA CYS A 7 2.92 -5.29 8.05
C CYS A 7 1.57 -4.57 8.10
N ALA A 8 0.73 -4.84 9.10
CA ALA A 8 -0.56 -4.18 9.27
C ALA A 8 -0.41 -2.66 9.53
N GLN A 9 0.54 -2.28 10.38
CA GLN A 9 0.85 -0.88 10.66
C GLN A 9 1.35 -0.16 9.40
N ALA A 10 2.31 -0.75 8.69
CA ALA A 10 2.83 -0.17 7.44
C ALA A 10 1.73 -0.02 6.38
N CYS A 11 0.81 -0.98 6.27
CA CYS A 11 -0.39 -0.87 5.43
C CYS A 11 -1.27 0.31 5.84
N THR A 12 -1.52 0.51 7.15
CA THR A 12 -2.33 1.65 7.64
C THR A 12 -1.69 2.99 7.27
N GLU A 13 -0.39 3.12 7.49
CA GLU A 13 0.37 4.34 7.21
C GLU A 13 0.41 4.63 5.70
N CYS A 14 0.66 3.62 4.88
CA CYS A 14 0.63 3.72 3.42
C CYS A 14 -0.76 4.11 2.92
N ALA A 15 -1.83 3.49 3.44
CA ALA A 15 -3.18 3.79 3.03
C ALA A 15 -3.54 5.27 3.24
N ARG A 16 -3.19 5.79 4.43
CA ARG A 16 -3.39 7.19 4.78
C ARG A 16 -2.56 8.12 3.88
N ALA A 17 -1.28 7.82 3.68
CA ALA A 17 -0.41 8.65 2.86
C ALA A 17 -0.89 8.72 1.40
N CYS A 18 -1.30 7.59 0.83
CA CYS A 18 -1.83 7.51 -0.52
C CYS A 18 -3.16 8.26 -0.67
N ALA A 19 -4.07 8.11 0.29
CA ALA A 19 -5.35 8.83 0.29
C ALA A 19 -5.17 10.35 0.35
N VAL A 20 -4.28 10.84 1.22
CA VAL A 20 -3.93 12.27 1.30
C VAL A 20 -3.28 12.74 0.00
N ARG A 21 -2.35 11.97 -0.56
CA ARG A 21 -1.70 12.36 -1.82
C ARG A 21 -2.69 12.43 -2.97
N ALA A 22 -3.58 11.46 -3.09
CA ALA A 22 -4.59 11.42 -4.15
C ALA A 22 -5.62 12.56 -4.04
N SER A 23 -5.94 13.04 -2.83
CA SER A 23 -6.85 14.19 -2.65
C SER A 23 -6.21 15.53 -3.00
N LEU A 24 -4.88 15.61 -3.02
CA LEU A 24 -4.12 16.81 -3.41
C LEU A 24 -3.83 16.91 -4.91
N VAL A 25 -4.11 15.86 -5.69
CA VAL A 25 -3.90 15.89 -7.14
C VAL A 25 -5.08 16.60 -7.82
N ASP A 26 -4.76 17.53 -8.73
CA ASP A 26 -5.74 18.26 -9.54
C ASP A 26 -6.54 17.29 -10.44
N PRO A 27 -7.88 17.28 -10.37
CA PRO A 27 -8.72 16.46 -11.23
C PRO A 27 -8.64 16.82 -12.71
N ASP A 28 -8.29 18.06 -13.05
CA ASP A 28 -8.09 18.53 -14.44
C ASP A 28 -6.60 18.51 -14.86
N GLY A 29 -5.79 17.76 -14.10
CA GLY A 29 -4.36 17.62 -14.31
C GLY A 29 -3.96 16.85 -15.58
N SER A 30 -2.64 16.74 -15.81
CA SER A 30 -2.11 15.94 -16.92
C SER A 30 -2.43 14.45 -16.76
N GLU A 31 -2.35 13.67 -17.84
CA GLU A 31 -2.56 12.21 -17.77
C GLU A 31 -1.66 11.51 -16.73
N HIS A 32 -0.45 12.01 -16.51
CA HIS A 32 0.46 11.49 -15.48
C HIS A 32 -0.04 11.79 -14.06
N GLN A 33 -0.60 12.98 -13.86
CA GLN A 33 -1.23 13.35 -12.59
C GLN A 33 -2.48 12.51 -12.34
N GLU A 34 -3.33 12.35 -13.36
CA GLU A 34 -4.51 11.49 -13.26
C GLU A 34 -4.14 10.04 -12.94
N ARG A 35 -3.10 9.51 -13.60
CA ARG A 35 -2.56 8.16 -13.31
C ARG A 35 -2.09 8.05 -11.87
N ALA A 36 -1.30 9.00 -11.37
CA ALA A 36 -0.82 9.00 -10.00
C ALA A 36 -1.98 9.07 -8.98
N ARG A 37 -3.03 9.84 -9.29
CA ARG A 37 -4.24 9.90 -8.47
C ARG A 37 -4.98 8.57 -8.42
N ARG A 38 -5.21 7.94 -9.59
CA ARG A 38 -5.89 6.64 -9.69
C ARG A 38 -5.12 5.55 -8.94
N LEU A 39 -3.81 5.49 -9.12
CA LEU A 39 -2.95 4.54 -8.40
C LEU A 39 -2.91 4.82 -6.90
N GLY A 40 -2.89 6.09 -6.48
CA GLY A 40 -2.97 6.46 -5.07
C GLY A 40 -4.27 6.00 -4.40
N ILE A 41 -5.42 6.15 -5.08
CA ILE A 41 -6.72 5.63 -4.57
C ILE A 41 -6.68 4.11 -4.45
N MET A 42 -6.22 3.43 -5.50
CA MET A 42 -6.12 1.96 -5.50
C MET A 42 -5.19 1.45 -4.38
N CYS A 43 -4.02 2.05 -4.21
CA CYS A 43 -3.08 1.70 -3.15
C CYS A 43 -3.69 1.93 -1.78
N ALA A 44 -4.42 3.03 -1.58
CA ALA A 44 -5.10 3.30 -0.32
C ALA A 44 -6.13 2.23 0.04
N GLU A 45 -6.96 1.82 -0.91
CA GLU A 45 -7.98 0.79 -0.71
C GLU A 45 -7.38 -0.59 -0.44
N VAL A 46 -6.36 -0.98 -1.21
CA VAL A 46 -5.69 -2.28 -1.05
C VAL A 46 -4.95 -2.37 0.29
N CYS A 47 -4.25 -1.31 0.69
CA CYS A 47 -3.56 -1.27 1.98
C CYS A 47 -4.55 -1.27 3.17
N ASP A 48 -5.66 -0.51 3.11
CA ASP A 48 -6.69 -0.53 4.17
C ASP A 48 -7.32 -1.93 4.29
N ALA A 49 -7.71 -2.55 3.17
CA ALA A 49 -8.26 -3.90 3.16
C ALA A 49 -7.27 -4.94 3.71
N THR A 50 -5.98 -4.81 3.36
CA THR A 50 -4.93 -5.70 3.83
C THR A 50 -4.70 -5.54 5.33
N CYS A 51 -4.59 -4.31 5.84
CA CYS A 51 -4.46 -4.08 7.28
C CYS A 51 -5.62 -4.70 8.07
N ARG A 52 -6.87 -4.51 7.64
CA ARG A 52 -8.03 -5.06 8.36
C ARG A 52 -7.94 -6.57 8.51
N VAL A 53 -7.59 -7.24 7.42
CA VAL A 53 -7.40 -8.69 7.40
C VAL A 53 -6.27 -9.09 8.33
N LEU A 54 -5.13 -8.40 8.31
CA LEU A 54 -4.00 -8.70 9.19
C LEU A 54 -4.30 -8.42 10.68
N CYS A 55 -5.30 -7.60 11.00
CA CYS A 55 -5.71 -7.33 12.37
C CYS A 55 -6.78 -8.32 12.89
N GLU A 56 -7.45 -9.07 12.02
CA GLU A 56 -8.46 -10.05 12.44
C GLU A 56 -7.83 -11.30 13.07
N GLU A 57 -8.29 -11.68 14.27
CA GLU A 57 -7.77 -12.84 15.05
C GLU A 57 -8.37 -14.21 14.64
N ASN A 58 -9.31 -14.24 13.70
CA ASN A 58 -9.96 -15.50 13.33
C ASN A 58 -9.02 -16.45 12.57
N ARG A 59 -9.40 -17.73 12.47
CA ARG A 59 -8.66 -18.80 11.78
C ARG A 59 -8.52 -18.46 10.29
N GLN A 60 -7.56 -17.60 9.96
CA GLN A 60 -7.39 -17.08 8.62
C GLN A 60 -6.75 -18.11 7.72
N ASP A 61 -7.23 -18.16 6.50
CA ASP A 61 -6.62 -18.94 5.43
C ASP A 61 -5.28 -18.29 5.06
N GLU A 62 -4.18 -18.95 5.42
CA GLU A 62 -2.82 -18.46 5.14
C GLU A 62 -2.54 -18.31 3.64
N GLU A 63 -3.14 -19.13 2.78
CA GLU A 63 -2.99 -18.99 1.34
C GLU A 63 -3.68 -17.71 0.85
N ALA A 64 -4.88 -17.44 1.35
CA ALA A 64 -5.58 -16.18 1.06
C ALA A 64 -4.83 -14.95 1.59
N ILE A 65 -4.17 -15.06 2.75
CA ILE A 65 -3.29 -14.00 3.27
C ILE A 65 -2.10 -13.79 2.32
N ARG A 66 -1.38 -14.85 1.95
CA ARG A 66 -0.21 -14.76 1.05
C ARG A 66 -0.60 -14.04 -0.25
N VAL A 67 -1.68 -14.47 -0.89
CA VAL A 67 -2.17 -13.86 -2.14
C VAL A 67 -2.50 -12.38 -1.95
N ARG A 68 -3.18 -12.03 -0.84
CA ARG A 68 -3.55 -10.63 -0.56
C ARG A 68 -2.32 -9.75 -0.29
N VAL A 69 -1.37 -10.22 0.50
CA VAL A 69 -0.18 -9.44 0.88
C VAL A 69 0.76 -9.28 -0.32
N ASP A 70 0.93 -10.32 -1.15
CA ASP A 70 1.72 -10.22 -2.39
C ASP A 70 1.10 -9.24 -3.39
N TRP A 71 -0.24 -9.25 -3.50
CA TRP A 71 -0.95 -8.24 -4.27
C TRP A 71 -0.76 -6.82 -3.70
N CYS A 72 -0.89 -6.65 -2.37
CA CYS A 72 -0.66 -5.37 -1.70
C CYS A 72 0.75 -4.82 -1.99
N ARG A 73 1.77 -5.67 -1.88
CA ARG A 73 3.16 -5.34 -2.19
C ARG A 73 3.32 -4.86 -3.63
N SER A 74 2.74 -5.58 -4.59
CA SER A 74 2.82 -5.24 -6.01
C SER A 74 2.20 -3.88 -6.31
N VAL A 75 1.02 -3.60 -5.75
CA VAL A 75 0.34 -2.31 -5.89
C VAL A 75 1.13 -1.18 -5.24
N CYS A 76 1.70 -1.39 -4.05
CA CYS A 76 2.56 -0.40 -3.38
C CYS A 76 3.75 -0.01 -4.26
N LEU A 77 4.45 -0.98 -4.85
CA LEU A 77 5.60 -0.72 -5.72
C LEU A 77 5.20 0.02 -7.01
N GLU A 78 4.05 -0.30 -7.59
CA GLU A 78 3.53 0.42 -8.75
C GLU A 78 3.16 1.87 -8.40
N CYS A 79 2.48 2.07 -7.27
CA CYS A 79 2.10 3.39 -6.80
C CYS A 79 3.32 4.26 -6.47
N ALA A 80 4.35 3.67 -5.83
CA ALA A 80 5.61 4.36 -5.55
C ALA A 80 6.26 4.91 -6.83
N ARG A 81 6.33 4.09 -7.89
CA ARG A 81 6.89 4.50 -9.19
C ARG A 81 6.10 5.65 -9.82
N ALA A 82 4.77 5.62 -9.73
CA ALA A 82 3.93 6.70 -10.24
C ALA A 82 4.08 8.00 -9.43
N PHE A 83 4.31 7.90 -8.13
CA PHE A 83 4.58 9.06 -7.27
C PHE A 83 5.98 9.64 -7.49
N ASP A 84 6.99 8.83 -7.83
CA ASP A 84 8.34 9.33 -8.13
C ASP A 84 8.34 10.29 -9.34
N GLU A 85 7.35 10.19 -10.23
CA GLU A 85 7.15 11.08 -11.37
C GLU A 85 6.40 12.38 -11.01
N HIS A 86 5.95 12.54 -9.76
CA HIS A 86 5.11 13.66 -9.32
C HIS A 86 5.74 14.47 -8.17
N PRO A 87 6.10 15.76 -8.40
CA PRO A 87 6.65 16.61 -7.36
C PRO A 87 5.76 16.73 -6.13
N GLY A 88 6.35 16.66 -4.93
CA GLY A 88 5.61 16.72 -3.67
C GLY A 88 4.91 15.41 -3.29
N ALA A 89 5.21 14.30 -3.97
CA ALA A 89 4.71 12.96 -3.61
C ALA A 89 5.76 12.08 -2.94
N GLU A 90 6.94 12.62 -2.59
CA GLU A 90 8.10 11.87 -2.12
C GLU A 90 7.80 11.13 -0.81
N SER A 91 7.04 11.76 0.10
CA SER A 91 6.62 11.13 1.37
C SER A 91 5.65 9.98 1.16
N ALA A 92 4.72 10.10 0.19
CA ALA A 92 3.79 9.03 -0.15
C ALA A 92 4.51 7.88 -0.86
N ALA A 93 5.44 8.18 -1.76
CA ALA A 93 6.28 7.18 -2.41
C ALA A 93 7.15 6.40 -1.40
N ALA A 94 7.71 7.09 -0.40
CA ALA A 94 8.45 6.47 0.69
C ALA A 94 7.55 5.54 1.55
N ALA A 95 6.33 5.97 1.87
CA ALA A 95 5.37 5.13 2.60
C ALA A 95 4.97 3.88 1.81
N CYS A 96 4.75 4.00 0.50
CA CYS A 96 4.53 2.84 -0.38
C CYS A 96 5.69 1.85 -0.34
N ARG A 97 6.94 2.33 -0.44
CA ARG A 97 8.13 1.47 -0.38
C ARG A 97 8.26 0.77 0.98
N ALA A 98 8.12 1.51 2.08
CA ALA A 98 8.15 0.93 3.42
C ALA A 98 7.06 -0.14 3.63
N CYS A 99 5.87 0.07 3.07
CA CYS A 99 4.80 -0.93 3.11
C CYS A 99 5.12 -2.16 2.24
N ALA A 100 5.69 -1.96 1.05
CA ALA A 100 6.10 -3.06 0.19
C ALA A 100 7.18 -3.93 0.84
N ASP A 101 8.14 -3.31 1.54
CA ASP A 101 9.19 -4.00 2.29
C ASP A 101 8.58 -4.80 3.45
N ALA A 102 7.73 -4.18 4.28
CA ALA A 102 7.05 -4.88 5.37
C ALA A 102 6.13 -6.03 4.89
N CYS A 103 5.49 -5.88 3.72
CA CYS A 103 4.73 -6.95 3.09
C CYS A 103 5.64 -8.11 2.65
N ALA A 104 6.82 -7.80 2.09
CA ALA A 104 7.80 -8.81 1.70
C ALA A 104 8.32 -9.58 2.92
N ASP A 105 8.73 -8.87 3.96
CA ASP A 105 9.21 -9.46 5.22
C ASP A 105 8.14 -10.39 5.83
N PHE A 106 6.88 -9.96 5.86
CA PHE A 106 5.81 -10.80 6.37
C PHE A 106 5.54 -12.04 5.50
N LEU A 107 5.60 -11.92 4.17
CA LEU A 107 5.47 -13.08 3.27
C LEU A 107 6.54 -14.13 3.52
N GLU A 108 7.78 -13.72 3.81
CA GLU A 108 8.86 -14.65 4.16
C GLU A 108 8.55 -15.46 5.42
N THR A 109 7.81 -14.88 6.38
CA THR A 109 7.39 -15.59 7.60
C THR A 109 6.29 -16.64 7.35
N LEU A 110 5.56 -16.51 6.24
CA LEU A 110 4.50 -17.45 5.88
C LEU A 110 5.07 -18.69 5.19
N GLY A 111 6.26 -18.62 4.57
CA GLY A 111 6.88 -19.74 3.85
C GLY A 111 6.33 -19.93 2.44
#